data_AF-A0A5Q0EGM1-F1
#
_entry.id   AF-A0A5Q0EGM1-F1
#
_cell.length_a   1.000
_cell.length_b   1.000
_cell.length_c   1.000
_cell.angle_alpha   90.00
_cell.angle_beta   90.00
_cell.angle_gamma   90.00
#
_symmetry.space_group_name_H-M   'P 1'
#
loop_
_entity.id
_entity.type
_entity.pdbx_description
1 polymer ?
#
loop_
_entity_poly.entity_id
_entity_poly.type
_entity_poly.pdbx_seq_one_letter_code
_entity_poly.pdbx_strand_id
1 'polypeptide(L)'
;MSQSHPLSSSEILALAAALAADEPGLPQGNPPDLAELESWRQGQLPAQRAEEVLSHLVRQPELMQQLRQMELAESELRRLTEQLDAPSPAALSNQSTEDQPHWLAQFLLSLTRPVWAMALVVMLLAVGILPLLKPVSLQAELDALYAEPLTLQTDTWPWRAGLGGKSIDLLSDLVEPATQLEIQAFRHGVRKGLMRMQLSGKGWSGIINQYPAQPPACSATLRDCEIRRDLAIATGYWAIAARIRCLANQPLPAVEQLFEQLNALPQASALKQQLTQLQAKAQCTQLEQLMNWGLK
;
A
#
# COMPACT_ATOMS: atom_id res chain seq x y z
N MET A 1 -35.41 1.55 -21.97
CA MET A 1 -34.03 2.07 -21.87
C MET A 1 -33.49 1.62 -20.53
N SER A 2 -32.71 0.54 -20.51
CA SER A 2 -32.13 0.00 -19.28
C SER A 2 -30.89 0.84 -18.93
N GLN A 3 -30.89 1.47 -17.76
CA GLN A 3 -29.71 2.13 -17.22
C GLN A 3 -28.79 1.02 -16.69
N SER A 4 -27.72 0.73 -17.43
CA SER A 4 -26.62 -0.10 -16.94
C SER A 4 -25.89 0.68 -15.85
N HIS A 5 -26.03 0.25 -14.60
CA HIS A 5 -25.24 0.78 -13.50
C HIS A 5 -23.74 0.56 -13.79
N PRO A 6 -22.87 1.56 -13.58
CA PRO A 6 -21.44 1.38 -13.71
C PRO A 6 -20.99 0.31 -12.70
N LEU A 7 -20.35 -0.74 -13.20
CA LEU A 7 -19.80 -1.81 -12.37
C LEU A 7 -18.74 -1.22 -11.43
N SER A 8 -18.77 -1.63 -10.17
CA SER A 8 -17.74 -1.25 -9.20
C SER A 8 -16.38 -1.84 -9.58
N SER A 9 -15.28 -1.18 -9.19
CA SER A 9 -13.91 -1.66 -9.49
C SER A 9 -13.65 -3.09 -8.99
N SER A 10 -14.31 -3.49 -7.90
CA SER A 10 -14.29 -4.87 -7.39
C SER A 10 -15.01 -5.87 -8.30
N GLU A 11 -16.13 -5.47 -8.93
CA GLU A 11 -16.86 -6.32 -9.87
C GLU A 11 -16.11 -6.45 -11.19
N ILE A 12 -15.44 -5.39 -11.64
CA ILE A 12 -14.57 -5.41 -12.83
C ILE A 12 -13.40 -6.38 -12.62
N LEU A 13 -12.75 -6.34 -11.45
CA LEU A 13 -11.65 -7.25 -11.12
C LEU A 13 -12.11 -8.71 -10.97
N ALA A 14 -13.27 -8.94 -10.36
CA ALA A 14 -13.85 -10.27 -10.23
C ALA A 14 -14.26 -10.85 -11.60
N LEU A 15 -14.84 -10.03 -12.48
CA LEU A 15 -15.21 -10.41 -13.84
C LEU A 15 -13.96 -10.64 -14.70
N ALA A 16 -12.92 -9.82 -14.53
CA ALA A 16 -11.65 -10.00 -15.21
C ALA A 16 -10.95 -11.31 -14.80
N ALA A 17 -10.96 -11.63 -13.51
CA ALA A 17 -10.42 -12.90 -13.00
C ALA A 17 -11.22 -14.11 -13.48
N ALA A 18 -12.55 -14.00 -13.55
CA ALA A 18 -13.42 -15.05 -14.09
C ALA A 18 -13.19 -15.29 -15.59
N LEU A 19 -13.04 -14.22 -16.37
CA LEU A 19 -12.78 -14.29 -17.82
C LEU A 19 -11.34 -14.75 -18.15
N ALA A 20 -10.37 -14.50 -17.28
CA ALA A 20 -9.01 -15.02 -17.42
C ALA A 20 -8.94 -16.55 -17.30
N ALA A 21 -9.90 -17.15 -16.59
CA ALA A 21 -9.95 -18.58 -16.34
C ALA A 21 -10.56 -19.39 -17.50
N ASP A 22 -11.30 -18.74 -18.41
CA ASP A 22 -12.28 -19.45 -19.26
C ASP A 22 -11.91 -19.64 -20.74
N GLU A 23 -10.73 -19.21 -21.22
CA GLU A 23 -10.01 -19.81 -22.39
C GLU A 23 -8.83 -18.93 -22.89
N PRO A 24 -7.74 -19.52 -23.42
CA PRO A 24 -6.57 -18.82 -23.95
C PRO A 24 -6.77 -18.31 -25.40
N GLY A 25 -7.87 -17.59 -25.67
CA GLY A 25 -8.06 -16.85 -26.93
C GLY A 25 -7.18 -15.59 -27.03
N LEU A 26 -6.85 -15.15 -28.24
CA LEU A 26 -6.29 -13.80 -28.43
C LEU A 26 -7.39 -12.76 -28.15
N PRO A 27 -7.08 -11.59 -27.55
CA PRO A 27 -8.07 -10.52 -27.37
C PRO A 27 -8.66 -10.11 -28.73
N GLN A 28 -9.95 -9.85 -28.75
CA GLN A 28 -10.65 -9.47 -29.99
C GLN A 28 -10.55 -7.96 -30.20
N GLY A 29 -10.17 -7.56 -31.42
CA GLY A 29 -10.16 -6.15 -31.83
C GLY A 29 -8.83 -5.43 -31.58
N ASN A 30 -8.89 -4.10 -31.71
CA ASN A 30 -7.75 -3.23 -31.48
C ASN A 30 -7.59 -2.91 -29.99
N PRO A 31 -6.34 -2.85 -29.48
CA PRO A 31 -6.09 -2.47 -28.10
C PRO A 31 -6.68 -1.08 -27.82
N PRO A 32 -7.35 -0.89 -26.68
CA PRO A 32 -7.92 0.41 -26.32
C PRO A 32 -6.82 1.41 -25.99
N ASP A 33 -7.06 2.67 -26.36
CA ASP A 33 -6.27 3.79 -25.85
C ASP A 33 -6.82 4.30 -24.51
N LEU A 34 -6.12 5.27 -23.92
CA LEU A 34 -6.50 5.83 -22.62
C LEU A 34 -7.87 6.55 -22.66
N ALA A 35 -8.22 7.17 -23.78
CA ALA A 35 -9.50 7.87 -23.91
C ALA A 35 -10.65 6.88 -23.94
N GLU A 36 -10.47 5.76 -24.65
CA GLU A 36 -11.44 4.69 -24.75
C GLU A 36 -11.62 3.93 -23.43
N LEU A 37 -10.54 3.71 -22.67
CA LEU A 37 -10.62 3.18 -21.30
C LEU A 37 -11.45 4.08 -20.37
N GLU A 38 -11.32 5.41 -20.50
CA GLU A 38 -12.12 6.35 -19.71
C GLU A 38 -13.59 6.33 -20.13
N SER A 39 -13.87 6.33 -21.44
CA SER A 39 -15.25 6.19 -21.96
C SER A 39 -15.88 4.87 -21.54
N TRP A 40 -15.09 3.78 -21.47
CA TRP A 40 -15.55 2.49 -20.97
C TRP A 40 -15.95 2.56 -19.50
N ARG A 41 -15.08 3.15 -18.66
CA ARG A 41 -15.28 3.34 -17.22
C ARG A 41 -16.54 4.16 -16.91
N GLN A 42 -16.81 5.16 -17.74
CA GLN A 42 -18.00 6.02 -17.64
C GLN A 42 -19.27 5.38 -18.26
N GLY A 43 -19.19 4.15 -18.79
CA GLY A 43 -20.33 3.46 -19.41
C GLY A 43 -20.78 4.10 -20.73
N GLN A 44 -19.90 4.82 -21.43
CA GLN A 44 -20.21 5.54 -22.67
C GLN A 44 -19.92 4.73 -23.94
N LEU A 45 -19.26 3.57 -23.81
CA LEU A 45 -18.98 2.71 -24.96
C LEU A 45 -20.20 1.84 -25.34
N PRO A 46 -20.40 1.56 -26.65
CA PRO A 46 -21.32 0.53 -27.10
C PRO A 46 -20.98 -0.83 -26.47
N ALA A 47 -22.00 -1.65 -26.18
CA ALA A 47 -21.84 -2.93 -25.48
C ALA A 47 -20.77 -3.84 -26.12
N GLN A 48 -20.78 -3.95 -27.46
CA GLN A 48 -19.79 -4.74 -28.20
C GLN A 48 -18.35 -4.25 -27.96
N ARG A 49 -18.12 -2.93 -28.03
CA ARG A 49 -16.78 -2.38 -27.80
C ARG A 49 -16.38 -2.50 -26.33
N ALA A 50 -17.33 -2.38 -25.41
CA ALA A 50 -17.07 -2.56 -23.98
C ALA A 50 -16.62 -4.00 -23.64
N GLU A 51 -17.17 -5.00 -24.31
CA GLU A 51 -16.71 -6.41 -24.19
C GLU A 51 -15.29 -6.60 -24.74
N GLU A 52 -14.97 -5.97 -25.89
CA GLU A 52 -13.61 -5.99 -26.45
C GLU A 52 -12.59 -5.38 -25.48
N VAL A 53 -12.88 -4.18 -24.94
CA VAL A 53 -12.05 -3.49 -23.94
C VAL A 53 -11.83 -4.37 -22.70
N LEU A 54 -12.90 -4.99 -22.20
CA LEU A 54 -12.80 -5.91 -21.07
C LEU A 54 -11.88 -7.10 -21.41
N SER A 55 -12.00 -7.68 -22.61
CA SER A 55 -11.14 -8.77 -23.06
C SER A 55 -9.65 -8.38 -23.09
N HIS A 56 -9.36 -7.12 -23.48
CA HIS A 56 -8.01 -6.57 -23.45
C HIS A 56 -7.51 -6.34 -22.02
N LEU A 57 -8.34 -5.79 -21.14
CA LEU A 57 -8.00 -5.56 -19.72
C LEU A 57 -7.66 -6.86 -18.98
N VAL A 58 -8.38 -7.94 -19.27
CA VAL A 58 -8.13 -9.27 -18.67
C VAL A 58 -6.77 -9.84 -19.10
N ARG A 59 -6.42 -9.67 -20.38
CA ARG A 59 -5.30 -10.38 -21.01
C ARG A 59 -4.01 -9.55 -21.05
N GLN A 60 -4.10 -8.23 -20.88
CA GLN A 60 -2.95 -7.32 -20.93
C GLN A 60 -2.73 -6.67 -19.55
N PRO A 61 -1.78 -7.17 -18.74
CA PRO A 61 -1.55 -6.66 -17.38
C PRO A 61 -1.16 -5.17 -17.37
N GLU A 62 -0.57 -4.69 -18.46
CA GLU A 62 -0.20 -3.28 -18.67
C GLU A 62 -1.43 -2.36 -18.68
N LEU A 63 -2.51 -2.75 -19.37
CA LEU A 63 -3.76 -1.98 -19.40
C LEU A 63 -4.45 -1.98 -18.03
N MET A 64 -4.42 -3.11 -17.31
CA MET A 64 -4.94 -3.18 -15.95
C MET A 64 -4.16 -2.27 -14.99
N GLN A 65 -2.83 -2.19 -15.16
CA GLN A 65 -2.00 -1.28 -14.39
C GLN A 65 -2.31 0.19 -14.72
N GLN A 66 -2.54 0.53 -15.99
CA GLN A 66 -2.95 1.88 -16.40
C GLN A 66 -4.31 2.26 -15.79
N LEU A 67 -5.28 1.34 -15.80
CA LEU A 67 -6.59 1.57 -15.17
C LEU A 67 -6.45 1.89 -13.68
N ARG A 68 -5.63 1.11 -12.94
CA ARG A 68 -5.36 1.39 -11.50
C ARG A 68 -4.71 2.75 -11.28
N GLN A 69 -3.81 3.17 -12.18
CA GLN A 69 -3.17 4.48 -12.09
C GLN A 69 -4.18 5.62 -12.29
N MET A 70 -5.13 5.46 -13.21
CA MET A 70 -6.21 6.42 -13.42
C MET A 70 -7.11 6.53 -12.19
N GLU A 71 -7.53 5.41 -11.60
CA GLU A 71 -8.33 5.40 -10.37
C GLU A 71 -7.61 6.07 -9.20
N LEU A 72 -6.31 5.79 -9.03
CA LEU A 72 -5.51 6.41 -7.98
C LEU A 72 -5.40 7.93 -8.18
N ALA A 73 -5.16 8.38 -9.41
CA ALA A 73 -5.08 9.81 -9.74
C ALA A 73 -6.42 10.53 -9.46
N GLU A 74 -7.55 9.91 -9.81
CA GLU A 74 -8.87 10.46 -9.53
C GLU A 74 -9.18 10.53 -8.02
N SER A 75 -8.82 9.50 -7.26
CA SER A 75 -9.00 9.50 -5.81
C SER A 75 -8.19 10.61 -5.13
N GLU A 76 -6.98 10.88 -5.63
CA GLU A 76 -6.12 11.95 -5.12
C GLU A 76 -6.68 13.33 -5.50
N LEU A 77 -7.17 13.50 -6.74
CA LEU A 77 -7.86 14.72 -7.16
C LEU A 77 -9.09 14.99 -6.28
N ARG A 78 -9.90 13.96 -6.01
CA ARG A 78 -11.09 14.09 -5.16
C ARG A 78 -10.71 14.50 -3.73
N ARG A 79 -9.67 13.91 -3.17
CA ARG A 79 -9.14 14.28 -1.85
C ARG A 79 -8.66 15.74 -1.82
N LEU A 80 -7.97 16.20 -2.86
CA LEU A 80 -7.52 17.59 -2.97
C LEU A 80 -8.70 18.56 -3.09
N THR A 81 -9.74 18.21 -3.86
CA THR A 81 -10.97 19.01 -3.96
C THR A 81 -11.71 19.06 -2.62
N GLU A 82 -11.85 17.94 -1.91
CA GLU A 82 -12.46 17.89 -0.59
C GLU A 82 -11.68 18.71 0.46
N GLN A 83 -10.36 18.79 0.34
CA GLN A 83 -9.52 19.66 1.19
C GLN A 83 -9.69 21.15 0.87
N LEU A 84 -9.93 21.51 -0.39
CA LEU A 84 -10.19 22.88 -0.83
C LEU A 84 -11.61 23.35 -0.46
N ASP A 85 -12.58 22.44 -0.48
CA ASP A 85 -13.99 22.69 -0.12
C ASP A 85 -14.27 22.52 1.38
N ALA A 86 -13.31 22.03 2.17
CA ALA A 86 -13.44 21.94 3.61
C ALA A 86 -13.70 23.35 4.18
N PRO A 87 -14.82 23.57 4.91
CA PRO A 87 -15.12 24.87 5.49
C PRO A 87 -13.99 25.23 6.45
N SER A 88 -13.22 26.25 6.07
CA SER A 88 -12.23 26.87 6.93
C SER A 88 -12.88 27.13 8.29
N PRO A 89 -12.30 26.68 9.42
CA PRO A 89 -12.96 26.78 10.71
C PRO A 89 -13.28 28.24 10.99
N ALA A 90 -14.58 28.53 11.01
CA ALA A 90 -15.15 29.80 11.41
C ALA A 90 -14.81 30.06 12.87
N ALA A 91 -13.63 30.61 13.10
CA ALA A 91 -13.22 31.22 14.34
C ALA A 91 -12.46 32.49 13.99
N LEU A 92 -13.22 33.54 13.67
CA LEU A 92 -13.06 34.88 14.24
C LEU A 92 -14.19 35.79 13.74
N SER A 93 -15.07 36.10 14.71
CA SER A 93 -15.86 37.31 14.87
C SER A 93 -16.79 37.79 13.74
N ASN A 94 -18.07 37.79 14.08
CA ASN A 94 -18.96 38.96 13.92
C ASN A 94 -18.18 40.28 13.79
N GLN A 95 -18.05 40.81 12.58
CA GLN A 95 -18.07 42.25 12.37
C GLN A 95 -18.85 42.54 11.09
N SER A 96 -19.91 43.30 11.31
CA SER A 96 -20.76 43.99 10.36
C SER A 96 -19.99 44.51 9.14
N THR A 97 -20.60 44.29 7.97
CA THR A 97 -20.82 45.25 6.88
C THR A 97 -19.93 46.49 6.79
N GLU A 98 -19.43 46.72 5.57
CA GLU A 98 -19.18 48.05 4.99
C GLU A 98 -17.78 48.65 5.25
N ASP A 99 -16.74 48.07 4.62
CA ASP A 99 -15.71 48.86 3.93
C ASP A 99 -14.75 47.93 3.17
N GLN A 100 -14.85 47.92 1.84
CA GLN A 100 -13.83 47.31 0.98
C GLN A 100 -12.56 48.18 1.04
N PRO A 101 -11.43 47.64 1.51
CA PRO A 101 -10.27 48.46 1.79
C PRO A 101 -9.47 48.64 0.49
N HIS A 102 -9.49 49.87 0.01
CA HIS A 102 -9.03 50.37 -1.30
C HIS A 102 -7.51 50.19 -1.52
N TRP A 103 -6.78 49.74 -0.49
CA TRP A 103 -5.35 49.41 -0.57
C TRP A 103 -5.08 48.13 -1.40
N LEU A 104 -6.01 47.19 -1.47
CA LEU A 104 -5.85 45.98 -2.30
C LEU A 104 -5.87 46.30 -3.80
N ALA A 105 -6.66 47.30 -4.21
CA ALA A 105 -6.67 47.78 -5.59
C ALA A 105 -5.41 48.58 -5.96
N GLN A 106 -4.80 49.29 -5.00
CA GLN A 106 -3.52 49.99 -5.21
C GLN A 106 -2.31 49.04 -5.25
N PHE A 107 -2.36 47.92 -4.54
CA PHE A 107 -1.26 46.95 -4.57
C PHE A 107 -1.14 46.27 -5.94
N LEU A 108 -2.27 45.90 -6.56
CA LEU A 108 -2.30 45.22 -7.87
C LEU A 108 -1.90 46.11 -9.06
N LEU A 109 -2.00 47.44 -8.94
CA LEU A 109 -1.64 48.38 -10.00
C LEU A 109 -0.18 48.88 -9.93
N SER A 110 0.55 48.59 -8.85
CA SER A 110 1.95 49.00 -8.67
C SER A 110 2.99 47.96 -9.12
N LEU A 111 2.56 46.76 -9.53
CA LEU A 111 3.44 45.72 -10.08
C LEU A 111 3.86 46.04 -11.51
N THR A 112 4.81 46.97 -11.60
CA THR A 112 5.63 47.23 -12.78
C THR A 112 6.56 46.04 -13.07
N ARG A 113 7.12 46.02 -14.28
CA ARG A 113 7.54 44.84 -15.05
C ARG A 113 8.77 44.00 -14.60
N PRO A 114 9.61 44.28 -13.58
CA PRO A 114 10.78 43.41 -13.33
C PRO A 114 10.51 42.23 -12.37
N VAL A 115 9.35 42.15 -11.70
CA VAL A 115 9.10 41.11 -10.67
C VAL A 115 8.69 39.74 -11.25
N TRP A 116 8.22 39.69 -12.50
CA TRP A 116 7.85 38.42 -13.15
C TRP A 116 9.03 37.46 -13.35
N ALA A 117 10.26 37.99 -13.48
CA ALA A 117 11.45 37.15 -13.60
C ALA A 117 11.81 36.42 -12.29
N MET A 118 11.56 37.03 -11.14
CA MET A 118 11.83 36.42 -9.82
C MET A 118 10.76 35.40 -9.44
N ALA A 119 9.49 35.62 -9.80
CA ALA A 119 8.42 34.67 -9.56
C ALA A 119 8.62 33.36 -10.35
N LEU A 120 9.11 33.44 -11.59
CA LEU A 120 9.43 32.27 -12.41
C LEU A 120 10.60 31.45 -11.85
N VAL A 121 11.63 32.11 -11.30
CA VAL A 121 12.75 31.40 -10.66
C VAL A 121 12.30 30.70 -9.37
N VAL A 122 11.45 31.32 -8.54
CA VAL A 122 10.90 30.67 -7.33
C VAL A 122 9.97 29.51 -7.69
N MET A 123 9.18 29.63 -8.76
CA MET A 123 8.33 28.54 -9.26
C MET A 123 9.16 27.39 -9.86
N LEU A 124 10.22 27.67 -10.60
CA LEU A 124 11.18 26.66 -11.09
C LEU A 124 11.97 26.01 -9.94
N LEU A 125 12.32 26.77 -8.90
CA LEU A 125 12.96 26.23 -7.69
C LEU A 125 11.99 25.32 -6.92
N ALA A 126 10.71 25.70 -6.81
CA ALA A 126 9.69 24.88 -6.18
C ALA A 126 9.45 23.58 -6.95
N VAL A 127 9.38 23.62 -8.29
CA VAL A 127 9.23 22.41 -9.13
C VAL A 127 10.48 21.51 -9.07
N GLY A 128 11.68 22.09 -8.91
CA GLY A 128 12.92 21.32 -8.78
C GLY A 128 13.16 20.71 -7.39
N ILE A 129 12.70 21.36 -6.31
CA ILE A 129 12.95 20.92 -4.93
C ILE A 129 11.80 20.06 -4.38
N LEU A 130 10.55 20.20 -4.85
CA LEU A 130 9.44 19.37 -4.40
C LEU A 130 9.65 17.85 -4.56
N PRO A 131 10.25 17.31 -5.64
CA PRO A 131 10.47 15.86 -5.73
C PRO A 131 11.50 15.33 -4.72
N LEU A 132 12.38 16.20 -4.18
CA LEU A 132 13.33 15.84 -3.11
C LEU A 132 12.70 15.80 -1.72
N LEU A 133 11.48 16.33 -1.57
CA LEU A 133 10.71 16.31 -0.31
C LEU A 133 9.64 15.21 -0.28
N LYS A 134 9.55 14.36 -1.32
CA LYS A 134 8.65 13.20 -1.27
C LYS A 134 9.16 12.25 -0.17
N PRO A 135 8.29 11.86 0.79
CA PRO A 135 8.67 10.87 1.78
C PRO A 135 9.13 9.61 1.04
N VAL A 136 10.34 9.15 1.35
CA VAL A 136 10.84 7.88 0.83
C VAL A 136 9.80 6.82 1.22
N SER A 137 9.23 6.14 0.22
CA SER A 137 8.28 5.07 0.49
C SER A 137 8.97 4.01 1.35
N LEU A 138 8.28 3.44 2.33
CA LEU A 138 8.77 2.38 3.21
C LEU A 138 9.40 1.25 2.41
N GLN A 139 8.80 0.90 1.28
CA GLN A 139 9.35 -0.12 0.39
C GLN A 139 10.75 0.23 -0.12
N ALA A 140 10.98 1.47 -0.53
CA ALA A 140 12.30 1.93 -0.98
C ALA A 140 13.33 1.98 0.16
N GLU A 141 12.91 2.36 1.38
CA GLU A 141 13.78 2.30 2.57
C GLU A 141 14.15 0.84 2.89
N LEU A 142 13.16 -0.06 2.92
CA LEU A 142 13.37 -1.47 3.16
C LEU A 142 14.26 -2.09 2.08
N ASP A 143 14.04 -1.78 0.80
CA ASP A 143 14.85 -2.31 -0.29
C ASP A 143 16.31 -1.83 -0.21
N ALA A 144 16.55 -0.59 0.23
CA ALA A 144 17.90 -0.10 0.52
C ALA A 144 18.55 -0.88 1.68
N LEU A 145 17.82 -1.15 2.76
CA LEU A 145 18.30 -1.96 3.89
C LEU A 145 18.72 -3.36 3.45
N TYR A 146 17.92 -3.99 2.58
CA TYR A 146 18.21 -5.34 2.12
C TYR A 146 19.34 -5.42 1.09
N ALA A 147 19.73 -4.29 0.49
CA ALA A 147 20.86 -4.24 -0.44
C ALA A 147 22.22 -4.30 0.27
N GLU A 148 22.27 -3.99 1.58
CA GLU A 148 23.50 -4.05 2.36
C GLU A 148 23.90 -5.53 2.62
N PRO A 149 25.15 -5.93 2.33
CA PRO A 149 25.60 -7.29 2.58
C PRO A 149 25.65 -7.53 4.10
N LEU A 150 24.80 -8.45 4.57
CA LEU A 150 24.71 -8.79 5.99
C LEU A 150 25.19 -10.20 6.28
N THR A 151 26.14 -10.31 7.18
CA THR A 151 26.62 -11.57 7.73
C THR A 151 25.80 -11.92 8.98
N LEU A 152 24.70 -12.64 8.79
CA LEU A 152 23.95 -13.24 9.89
C LEU A 152 24.31 -14.73 9.99
N GLN A 153 24.75 -15.16 11.16
CA GLN A 153 24.99 -16.58 11.43
C GLN A 153 23.67 -17.27 11.78
N THR A 154 23.44 -18.47 11.25
CA THR A 154 22.17 -19.22 11.40
C THR A 154 21.83 -19.63 12.84
N ASP A 155 22.84 -19.76 13.69
CA ASP A 155 22.74 -20.07 15.12
C ASP A 155 22.14 -18.90 15.93
N THR A 156 22.33 -17.67 15.47
CA THR A 156 21.73 -16.46 16.05
C THR A 156 20.28 -16.21 15.64
N TRP A 157 19.67 -17.11 14.85
CA TRP A 157 18.26 -17.04 14.45
C TRP A 157 17.37 -17.83 15.43
N PRO A 158 16.77 -17.20 16.46
CA PRO A 158 15.99 -17.91 17.49
C PRO A 158 14.63 -18.37 16.97
N TRP A 159 14.19 -17.82 15.83
CA TRP A 159 12.85 -17.95 15.29
C TRP A 159 12.76 -19.07 14.26
N ARG A 160 12.92 -20.30 14.71
CA ARG A 160 12.59 -21.45 13.88
C ARG A 160 11.08 -21.59 13.90
N ALA A 161 10.42 -21.45 12.75
CA ALA A 161 9.01 -21.84 12.66
C ALA A 161 8.99 -23.33 13.04
N GLY A 162 8.37 -23.65 14.18
CA GLY A 162 8.52 -24.95 14.81
C GLY A 162 8.30 -26.07 13.79
N LEU A 163 9.05 -27.17 13.89
CA LEU A 163 8.90 -28.40 13.08
C LEU A 163 7.51 -29.05 13.19
N GLY A 164 6.53 -28.38 13.81
CA GLY A 164 5.16 -28.81 14.00
C GLY A 164 4.25 -28.39 12.86
N GLY A 165 4.50 -28.89 11.65
CA GLY A 165 3.48 -28.95 10.57
C GLY A 165 2.28 -29.86 10.90
N LYS A 166 2.09 -30.24 12.17
CA LYS A 166 0.98 -31.05 12.69
C LYS A 166 0.39 -30.53 14.01
N SER A 167 1.07 -29.63 14.73
CA SER A 167 0.56 -29.10 16.01
C SER A 167 -0.27 -27.83 15.85
N ILE A 168 -0.10 -27.10 14.73
CA ILE A 168 -0.95 -25.95 14.41
C ILE A 168 -2.35 -26.43 14.02
N ASP A 169 -2.51 -27.57 13.36
CA ASP A 169 -3.83 -28.11 13.00
C ASP A 169 -4.71 -28.44 14.22
N LEU A 170 -4.10 -28.84 15.35
CA LEU A 170 -4.84 -29.18 16.58
C LEU A 170 -5.28 -27.95 17.41
N LEU A 171 -4.67 -26.78 17.17
CA LEU A 171 -5.05 -25.51 17.82
C LEU A 171 -5.70 -24.52 16.85
N SER A 172 -5.69 -24.81 15.54
CA SER A 172 -6.28 -23.95 14.50
C SER A 172 -7.80 -23.78 14.69
N ASP A 173 -8.47 -24.78 15.26
CA ASP A 173 -9.90 -24.70 15.57
C ASP A 173 -10.23 -23.69 16.69
N LEU A 174 -9.23 -23.28 17.49
CA LEU A 174 -9.40 -22.33 18.59
C LEU A 174 -8.97 -20.90 18.22
N VAL A 175 -8.29 -20.72 17.09
CA VAL A 175 -7.82 -19.42 16.63
C VAL A 175 -8.81 -18.86 15.63
N GLU A 176 -9.22 -17.61 15.82
CA GLU A 176 -10.13 -16.94 14.90
C GLU A 176 -9.55 -16.93 13.46
N PRO A 177 -10.35 -17.25 12.42
CA PRO A 177 -9.87 -17.37 11.04
C PRO A 177 -9.09 -16.14 10.54
N ALA A 178 -9.49 -14.93 10.99
CA ALA A 178 -8.78 -13.69 10.70
C ALA A 178 -7.34 -13.70 11.23
N THR A 179 -7.15 -14.17 12.46
CA THR A 179 -5.84 -14.23 13.12
C THR A 179 -4.95 -15.29 12.46
N GLN A 180 -5.52 -16.44 12.08
CA GLN A 180 -4.77 -17.47 11.37
C GLN A 180 -4.26 -16.97 10.01
N LEU A 181 -5.09 -16.26 9.26
CA LEU A 181 -4.70 -15.59 8.01
C LEU A 181 -3.52 -14.64 8.25
N GLU A 182 -3.64 -13.74 9.24
CA GLU A 182 -2.61 -12.75 9.57
C GLU A 182 -1.28 -13.43 9.95
N ILE A 183 -1.31 -14.49 10.75
CA ILE A 183 -0.10 -15.24 11.14
C ILE A 183 0.56 -15.88 9.91
N GLN A 184 -0.20 -16.57 9.05
CA GLN A 184 0.35 -17.20 7.85
C GLN A 184 0.93 -16.16 6.87
N ALA A 185 0.22 -15.05 6.69
CA ALA A 185 0.65 -13.94 5.86
C ALA A 185 1.92 -13.26 6.40
N PHE A 186 1.99 -13.06 7.72
CA PHE A 186 3.18 -12.56 8.40
C PHE A 186 4.39 -13.48 8.18
N ARG A 187 4.22 -14.80 8.35
CA ARG A 187 5.28 -15.79 8.09
C ARG A 187 5.76 -15.77 6.64
N HIS A 188 4.85 -15.56 5.68
CA HIS A 188 5.23 -15.36 4.29
C HIS A 188 6.04 -14.07 4.08
N GLY A 189 5.66 -12.97 4.76
CA GLY A 189 6.44 -11.73 4.80
C GLY A 189 7.85 -11.92 5.34
N VAL A 190 7.99 -12.67 6.45
CA VAL A 190 9.28 -13.07 7.01
C VAL A 190 10.13 -13.82 5.98
N ARG A 191 9.54 -14.79 5.27
CA ARG A 191 10.24 -15.51 4.19
C ARG A 191 10.78 -14.55 3.14
N LYS A 192 9.96 -13.62 2.68
CA LYS A 192 10.36 -12.60 1.68
C LYS A 192 11.55 -11.79 2.17
N GLY A 193 11.54 -11.35 3.44
CA GLY A 193 12.64 -10.59 4.03
C GLY A 193 13.92 -11.40 4.08
N LEU A 194 13.84 -12.65 4.57
CA LEU A 194 14.97 -13.57 4.60
C LEU A 194 15.54 -13.86 3.21
N MET A 195 14.70 -14.04 2.18
CA MET A 195 15.13 -14.27 0.80
C MET A 195 15.78 -13.03 0.17
N ARG A 196 15.37 -11.83 0.58
CA ARG A 196 15.93 -10.57 0.06
C ARG A 196 17.30 -10.27 0.65
N MET A 197 17.55 -10.66 1.90
CA MET A 197 18.86 -10.55 2.51
C MET A 197 19.89 -11.39 1.73
N GLN A 198 21.05 -10.82 1.47
CA GLN A 198 22.21 -11.54 0.93
C GLN A 198 22.90 -12.36 2.02
N LEU A 199 22.15 -13.31 2.60
CA LEU A 199 22.62 -14.14 3.71
C LEU A 199 23.76 -15.05 3.25
N SER A 200 24.94 -14.83 3.80
CA SER A 200 26.09 -15.71 3.61
C SER A 200 26.06 -16.81 4.68
N GLY A 201 26.28 -18.06 4.26
CA GLY A 201 26.42 -19.20 5.18
C GLY A 201 25.56 -20.41 4.83
N LYS A 202 26.02 -21.59 5.27
CA LYS A 202 25.30 -22.86 5.10
C LYS A 202 24.11 -22.90 6.06
N GLY A 203 22.95 -23.35 5.61
CA GLY A 203 21.77 -23.64 6.46
C GLY A 203 20.61 -22.65 6.35
N TRP A 204 20.81 -21.45 5.78
CA TRP A 204 19.75 -20.47 5.58
C TRP A 204 18.61 -20.97 4.70
N SER A 205 18.92 -21.77 3.67
CA SER A 205 17.89 -22.40 2.82
C SER A 205 16.94 -23.28 3.65
N GLY A 206 17.47 -24.03 4.61
CA GLY A 206 16.68 -24.86 5.52
C GLY A 206 15.80 -24.05 6.48
N ILE A 207 16.26 -22.86 6.90
CA ILE A 207 15.47 -21.93 7.72
C ILE A 207 14.36 -21.28 6.88
N ILE A 208 14.71 -20.72 5.72
CA ILE A 208 13.77 -20.07 4.79
C ILE A 208 12.65 -21.03 4.38
N ASN A 209 12.98 -22.31 4.15
CA ASN A 209 12.01 -23.33 3.77
C ASN A 209 11.03 -23.75 4.87
N GLN A 210 11.21 -23.32 6.12
CA GLN A 210 10.22 -23.51 7.19
C GLN A 210 9.04 -22.54 7.07
N TYR A 211 9.17 -21.47 6.28
CA TYR A 211 8.13 -20.46 6.09
C TYR A 211 7.33 -20.68 4.79
N PRO A 212 6.03 -20.32 4.78
CA PRO A 212 5.17 -20.49 3.60
C PRO A 212 5.72 -19.81 2.35
N ALA A 213 5.86 -20.59 1.27
CA ALA A 213 6.36 -20.09 -0.01
C ALA A 213 5.37 -19.16 -0.71
N GLN A 214 4.08 -19.33 -0.45
CA GLN A 214 2.99 -18.55 -1.02
C GLN A 214 2.22 -17.83 0.09
N PRO A 215 1.65 -16.65 -0.19
CA PRO A 215 0.75 -15.99 0.74
C PRO A 215 -0.53 -16.83 0.91
N PRO A 216 -1.19 -16.78 2.08
CA PRO A 216 -2.44 -17.51 2.28
C PRO A 216 -3.54 -16.95 1.37
N ALA A 217 -4.41 -17.83 0.89
CA ALA A 217 -5.54 -17.45 0.06
C ALA A 217 -6.58 -16.68 0.89
N CYS A 218 -7.24 -15.72 0.25
CA CYS A 218 -8.29 -14.96 0.89
C CYS A 218 -9.65 -15.66 0.80
N SER A 219 -10.30 -15.85 1.94
CA SER A 219 -11.69 -16.33 1.99
C SER A 219 -12.65 -15.17 1.73
N ALA A 220 -13.66 -15.40 0.88
CA ALA A 220 -14.74 -14.45 0.64
C ALA A 220 -15.58 -14.13 1.90
N THR A 221 -15.54 -15.02 2.90
CA THR A 221 -16.24 -14.81 4.18
C THR A 221 -15.52 -13.85 5.11
N LEU A 222 -14.23 -13.59 4.87
CA LEU A 222 -13.42 -12.75 5.73
C LEU A 222 -13.40 -11.32 5.21
N ARG A 223 -14.02 -10.42 5.96
CA ARG A 223 -14.04 -8.99 5.63
C ARG A 223 -12.61 -8.41 5.62
N ASP A 224 -12.33 -7.58 4.60
CA ASP A 224 -11.05 -6.90 4.40
C ASP A 224 -9.85 -7.87 4.34
N CYS A 225 -10.08 -9.10 3.86
CA CYS A 225 -9.07 -10.15 3.86
C CYS A 225 -7.77 -9.73 3.17
N GLU A 226 -7.86 -9.15 1.97
CA GLU A 226 -6.70 -8.77 1.19
C GLU A 226 -5.86 -7.71 1.90
N ILE A 227 -6.51 -6.70 2.47
CA ILE A 227 -5.86 -5.64 3.24
C ILE A 227 -5.15 -6.23 4.47
N ARG A 228 -5.81 -7.13 5.21
CA ARG A 228 -5.22 -7.81 6.38
C ARG A 228 -4.01 -8.66 5.98
N ARG A 229 -4.15 -9.45 4.90
CA ARG A 229 -3.08 -10.29 4.36
C ARG A 229 -1.88 -9.44 3.95
N ASP A 230 -2.11 -8.40 3.17
CA ASP A 230 -1.05 -7.58 2.60
C ASP A 230 -0.32 -6.78 3.70
N LEU A 231 -1.07 -6.24 4.68
CA LEU A 231 -0.48 -5.61 5.86
C LEU A 231 0.34 -6.60 6.69
N ALA A 232 -0.15 -7.82 6.90
CA ALA A 232 0.59 -8.85 7.62
C ALA A 232 1.88 -9.25 6.88
N ILE A 233 1.83 -9.39 5.55
CA ILE A 233 3.02 -9.64 4.71
C ILE A 233 4.02 -8.49 4.85
N ALA A 234 3.56 -7.24 4.71
CA ALA A 234 4.41 -6.06 4.84
C ALA A 234 5.04 -5.98 6.24
N THR A 235 4.28 -6.31 7.28
CA THR A 235 4.77 -6.34 8.66
C THR A 235 5.82 -7.41 8.86
N GLY A 236 5.59 -8.63 8.33
CA GLY A 236 6.57 -9.70 8.40
C GLY A 236 7.87 -9.36 7.66
N TYR A 237 7.76 -8.70 6.51
CA TYR A 237 8.91 -8.20 5.75
C TYR A 237 9.65 -7.11 6.52
N TRP A 238 8.95 -6.14 7.10
CA TRP A 238 9.55 -5.08 7.92
C TRP A 238 10.23 -5.62 9.18
N ALA A 239 9.63 -6.62 9.85
CA ALA A 239 10.14 -7.18 11.11
C ALA A 239 11.57 -7.75 10.95
N ILE A 240 11.88 -8.28 9.77
CA ILE A 240 13.21 -8.77 9.44
C ILE A 240 14.21 -7.61 9.33
N ALA A 241 13.88 -6.55 8.59
CA ALA A 241 14.70 -5.35 8.51
C ALA A 241 14.90 -4.68 9.89
N ALA A 242 13.85 -4.63 10.70
CA ALA A 242 13.90 -4.16 12.08
C ALA A 242 14.87 -4.99 12.93
N ARG A 243 14.87 -6.32 12.77
CA ARG A 243 15.79 -7.19 13.51
C ARG A 243 17.24 -6.94 13.11
N ILE A 244 17.52 -6.75 11.83
CA ILE A 244 18.85 -6.42 11.33
C ILE A 244 19.36 -5.15 12.02
N ARG A 245 18.56 -4.07 12.03
CA ARG A 245 18.89 -2.82 12.70
C ARG A 245 19.15 -3.04 14.20
N CYS A 246 18.31 -3.83 14.87
CA CYS A 246 18.50 -4.20 16.27
C CYS A 246 19.84 -4.90 16.54
N LEU A 247 20.23 -5.87 15.70
CA LEU A 247 21.51 -6.56 15.84
C LEU A 247 22.70 -5.63 15.60
N ALA A 248 22.52 -4.63 14.74
CA ALA A 248 23.51 -3.59 14.48
C ALA A 248 23.50 -2.45 15.51
N ASN A 249 22.65 -2.49 16.55
CA ASN A 249 22.40 -1.39 17.49
C ASN A 249 22.04 -0.07 16.80
N GLN A 250 21.28 -0.15 15.70
CA GLN A 250 20.82 0.97 14.91
C GLN A 250 19.33 1.25 15.17
N PRO A 251 18.85 2.48 14.90
CA PRO A 251 17.44 2.80 15.02
C PRO A 251 16.59 1.89 14.12
N LEU A 252 15.38 1.58 14.60
CA LEU A 252 14.41 0.80 13.85
C LEU A 252 13.98 1.58 12.59
N PRO A 253 13.66 0.89 11.48
CA PRO A 253 13.07 1.54 10.32
C PRO A 253 11.73 2.16 10.70
N ALA A 254 11.38 3.26 10.04
CA ALA A 254 10.11 3.96 10.24
C ALA A 254 8.92 2.98 10.18
N VAL A 255 7.99 3.08 11.13
CA VAL A 255 6.79 2.22 11.21
C VAL A 255 5.54 3.02 10.86
N GLU A 256 5.65 4.34 10.73
CA GLU A 256 4.55 5.27 10.51
C GLU A 256 3.72 4.88 9.29
N GLN A 257 4.35 4.47 8.18
CA GLN A 257 3.62 4.04 6.99
C GLN A 257 2.88 2.70 7.18
N LEU A 258 3.42 1.78 7.99
CA LEU A 258 2.68 0.58 8.40
C LEU A 258 1.47 0.97 9.26
N PHE A 259 1.63 1.95 10.16
CA PHE A 259 0.53 2.45 10.99
C PHE A 259 -0.55 3.18 10.20
N GLU A 260 -0.19 3.95 9.17
CA GLU A 260 -1.16 4.58 8.29
C GLU A 260 -2.03 3.53 7.60
N GLN A 261 -1.43 2.46 7.06
CA GLN A 261 -2.16 1.34 6.46
C GLN A 261 -3.00 0.58 7.50
N LEU A 262 -2.52 0.49 8.74
CA LEU A 262 -3.20 -0.19 9.85
C LEU A 262 -4.37 0.61 10.43
N ASN A 263 -4.32 1.94 10.32
CA ASN A 263 -5.41 2.83 10.66
C ASN A 263 -6.55 2.78 9.63
N ALA A 264 -6.25 2.39 8.39
CA ALA A 264 -7.26 2.11 7.37
C ALA A 264 -8.06 0.82 7.62
N LEU A 265 -7.61 -0.06 8.53
CA LEU A 265 -8.37 -1.26 8.92
C LEU A 265 -9.57 -0.89 9.82
N PRO A 266 -10.81 -1.18 9.41
CA PRO A 266 -12.02 -0.74 10.11
C PRO A 266 -12.32 -1.54 11.39
N GLN A 267 -11.61 -2.64 11.66
CA GLN A 267 -11.83 -3.48 12.85
C GLN A 267 -10.53 -3.82 13.59
N ALA A 268 -10.68 -4.25 14.84
CA ALA A 268 -9.60 -4.79 15.63
C ALA A 268 -9.01 -6.03 14.94
N SER A 269 -7.71 -6.02 14.69
CA SER A 269 -6.94 -7.20 14.30
C SER A 269 -5.96 -7.55 15.41
N ALA A 270 -5.61 -8.84 15.53
CA ALA A 270 -4.57 -9.27 16.45
C ALA A 270 -3.24 -8.58 16.08
N LEU A 271 -2.95 -8.48 14.77
CA LEU A 271 -1.81 -7.74 14.27
C LEU A 271 -1.82 -6.25 14.68
N LYS A 272 -2.97 -5.57 14.61
CA LYS A 272 -3.14 -4.18 15.05
C LYS A 272 -2.78 -3.99 16.50
N GLN A 273 -3.22 -4.88 17.38
CA GLN A 273 -2.85 -4.82 18.79
C GLN A 273 -1.33 -4.99 18.99
N GLN A 274 -0.70 -5.93 18.28
CA GLN A 274 0.76 -6.14 18.37
C GLN A 274 1.52 -4.91 17.88
N LEU A 275 1.13 -4.35 16.74
CA LEU A 275 1.79 -3.17 16.18
C LEU A 275 1.57 -1.94 17.08
N THR A 276 0.36 -1.67 17.57
CA THR A 276 0.14 -0.53 18.49
C THR A 276 1.01 -0.61 19.75
N GLN A 277 1.24 -1.81 20.29
CA GLN A 277 2.16 -2.00 21.42
C GLN A 277 3.62 -1.66 21.06
N LEU A 278 4.02 -1.96 19.82
CA LEU A 278 5.35 -1.66 19.29
C LEU A 278 5.54 -0.15 19.02
N GLN A 279 4.50 0.57 18.57
CA GLN A 279 4.59 2.03 18.37
C GLN A 279 4.96 2.77 19.65
N ALA A 280 4.34 2.37 20.76
CA ALA A 280 4.44 3.09 22.02
C ALA A 280 5.86 3.06 22.61
N LYS A 281 6.68 2.05 22.27
CA LYS A 281 8.01 1.89 22.86
C LYS A 281 9.11 1.41 21.91
N ALA A 282 8.86 1.31 20.61
CA ALA A 282 9.77 0.95 19.49
C ALA A 282 11.14 0.39 19.91
N GLN A 283 11.13 -0.74 20.59
CA GLN A 283 12.32 -1.37 21.18
C GLN A 283 12.54 -2.77 20.61
N CYS A 284 13.80 -3.19 20.53
CA CYS A 284 14.18 -4.50 20.04
C CYS A 284 13.51 -5.65 20.81
N THR A 285 13.24 -5.49 22.10
CA THR A 285 12.53 -6.47 22.93
C THR A 285 11.06 -6.66 22.51
N GLN A 286 10.40 -5.60 22.04
CA GLN A 286 9.02 -5.67 21.54
C GLN A 286 8.95 -6.29 20.15
N LEU A 287 9.98 -6.08 19.33
CA LEU A 287 10.11 -6.80 18.07
C LEU A 287 10.16 -8.31 18.30
N GLU A 288 10.82 -8.79 19.36
CA GLU A 288 10.81 -10.21 19.70
C GLU A 288 9.40 -10.70 20.07
N GLN A 289 8.58 -9.88 20.72
CA GLN A 289 7.18 -10.21 21.02
C GLN A 289 6.35 -10.34 19.73
N LEU A 290 6.50 -9.39 18.79
CA LEU A 290 5.85 -9.45 17.48
C LEU A 290 6.26 -10.71 16.70
N MET A 291 7.57 -10.99 16.65
CA MET A 291 8.09 -12.20 16.00
C MET A 291 7.57 -13.46 16.68
N ASN A 292 7.55 -13.52 18.02
CA ASN A 292 7.02 -14.67 18.75
C ASN A 292 5.53 -14.86 18.51
N TRP A 293 4.75 -13.77 18.40
CA TRP A 293 3.33 -13.85 18.04
C TRP A 293 3.15 -14.46 16.64
N GLY A 294 3.88 -13.98 15.63
CA GLY A 294 3.76 -14.48 14.25
C GLY A 294 4.30 -15.90 14.04
N LEU A 295 5.00 -16.48 15.02
CA LEU A 295 5.69 -17.77 14.91
C LEU A 295 5.19 -18.84 15.89
N LYS A 296 4.22 -18.52 16.74
CA LYS A 296 3.35 -19.51 17.40
C LYS A 296 2.55 -20.25 16.33
#